data_AF-A0A3B9P6D6-F1
#
_entry.id   AF-A0A3B9P6D6-F1
#
_cell.length_a   1.000
_cell.length_b   1.000
_cell.length_c   1.000
_cell.angle_alpha   90.00
_cell.angle_beta   90.00
_cell.angle_gamma   90.00
#
_symmetry.space_group_name_H-M   'P 1'
#
loop_
_entity.id
_entity.type
_entity.pdbx_description
1 polymer ?
#
loop_
_entity_poly.entity_id
_entity_poly.type
_entity_poly.pdbx_seq_one_letter_code
_entity_poly.pdbx_strand_id
1 'polypeptide(L)' 'MAERGPHIAVVGQGNLGQHLAGGLQNFFQITTHGRALDIPTTAEVIIVCVPDDATEEVCAALPQHLLIVHTAGALP' A
#
# COMPACT_ATOMS: atom_id res chain seq x y z
N MET A 1 -11.62 2.28 -24.71
CA MET A 1 -10.29 2.28 -24.07
C MET A 1 -10.41 1.34 -22.89
N ALA A 2 -9.60 0.28 -22.79
CA ALA A 2 -9.65 -0.57 -21.60
C ALA A 2 -9.22 0.30 -20.42
N GLU A 3 -10.11 0.51 -19.44
CA GLU A 3 -9.76 1.27 -18.26
C GLU A 3 -8.60 0.58 -17.57
N ARG A 4 -7.47 1.27 -17.45
CA ARG A 4 -6.32 0.77 -16.70
C ARG A 4 -6.78 0.68 -15.24
N GLY A 5 -6.70 -0.50 -14.64
CA GLY A 5 -6.95 -0.65 -13.21
C GLY A 5 -6.03 0.27 -12.40
N PRO A 6 -6.43 0.65 -11.17
CA PRO A 6 -5.71 1.64 -10.37
C PRO A 6 -4.26 1.21 -10.12
N HIS A 7 -3.37 2.19 -9.99
CA HIS A 7 -2.02 1.93 -9.49
C HIS A 7 -2.06 1.79 -7.97
N ILE A 8 -1.67 0.62 -7.47
CA ILE A 8 -1.66 0.28 -6.05
C ILE A 8 -0.22 0.29 -5.53
N ALA A 9 0.04 1.07 -4.49
CA ALA A 9 1.28 1.02 -3.71
C ALA A 9 1.07 0.14 -2.47
N VAL A 10 1.96 -0.82 -2.24
CA VAL A 10 1.96 -1.66 -1.04
C VAL A 10 3.13 -1.24 -0.15
N VAL A 11 2.83 -0.75 1.04
CA VAL A 11 3.82 -0.35 2.05
C VAL A 11 4.04 -1.51 3.02
N GLY A 12 5.29 -1.94 3.20
CA GLY A 12 5.64 -3.10 4.00
C GLY A 12 6.01 -4.30 3.13
N GLN A 13 7.30 -4.61 3.09
CA GLN A 13 7.87 -5.67 2.23
C GLN A 13 8.04 -7.03 2.94
N GLY A 14 7.30 -7.23 4.04
CA GLY A 14 7.23 -8.53 4.73
C GLY A 14 6.32 -9.53 3.99
N ASN A 15 6.12 -10.72 4.58
CA ASN A 15 5.37 -11.81 3.96
C ASN A 15 3.99 -11.40 3.42
N LEU A 16 3.22 -10.65 4.22
CA LEU A 16 1.89 -10.20 3.82
C LEU A 16 1.94 -9.28 2.59
N GLY A 17 2.77 -8.24 2.63
CA GLY A 17 2.90 -7.30 1.52
C GLY A 17 3.44 -7.95 0.25
N GLN A 18 4.40 -8.87 0.35
CA GLN A 18 4.93 -9.61 -0.79
C GLN A 18 3.88 -10.52 -1.43
N HIS A 19 3.13 -11.30 -0.63
CA HIS A 19 2.07 -12.15 -1.15
C HIS A 19 0.92 -11.34 -1.75
N LEU A 20 0.53 -10.23 -1.12
CA LEU A 20 -0.49 -9.34 -1.65
C LEU A 20 -0.08 -8.74 -2.99
N ALA A 21 1.15 -8.20 -3.07
CA ALA A 21 1.70 -7.65 -4.31
C ALA A 21 1.76 -8.72 -5.42
N GLY A 22 2.26 -9.92 -5.10
CA GLY A 22 2.35 -11.03 -6.05
C GLY A 22 0.99 -11.55 -6.52
N GLY A 23 -0.04 -11.52 -5.67
CA GLY A 23 -1.40 -11.90 -6.06
C GLY A 23 -2.09 -10.88 -6.96
N LEU A 24 -1.80 -9.59 -6.77
CA LEU A 24 -2.45 -8.49 -7.49
C LEU A 24 -1.72 -8.08 -8.79
N GLN A 25 -0.43 -8.40 -8.93
CA GLN A 25 0.41 -7.93 -10.06
C GLN A 25 -0.11 -8.32 -11.45
N ASN A 26 -0.91 -9.38 -11.56
CA ASN A 26 -1.50 -9.81 -12.84
C ASN A 26 -2.72 -8.99 -13.25
N PHE A 27 -3.27 -8.19 -12.35
CA PHE A 27 -4.52 -7.44 -12.53
C PHE A 27 -4.33 -5.93 -12.47
N PHE A 28 -3.33 -5.46 -11.73
CA PHE A 28 -3.09 -4.04 -11.46
C PHE A 28 -1.61 -3.68 -11.61
N GLN A 29 -1.34 -2.38 -11.81
CA GLN A 29 0.01 -1.87 -11.63
C GLN A 29 0.31 -1.84 -10.14
N ILE A 30 1.33 -2.58 -9.70
CA ILE A 30 1.73 -2.69 -8.29
C ILE A 30 3.14 -2.15 -8.10
N THR A 31 3.35 -1.35 -7.05
CA THR A 31 4.68 -1.02 -6.54
C THR A 31 4.77 -1.37 -5.05
N THR A 32 5.94 -1.81 -4.58
CA THR A 32 6.16 -2.13 -3.17
C THR A 32 7.19 -1.19 -2.56
N HIS A 33 6.93 -0.77 -1.32
CA HIS A 33 7.69 0.27 -0.65
C HIS A 33 8.05 -0.14 0.78
N GLY A 34 9.27 0.20 1.19
CA GLY A 34 9.74 0.03 2.56
C GLY A 34 9.47 1.27 3.41
N ARG A 35 10.21 1.39 4.52
CA ARG A 35 10.08 2.49 5.49
C ARG A 35 10.38 3.89 4.93
N ALA A 36 11.07 3.99 3.79
CA ALA A 36 11.38 5.27 3.16
C ALA A 36 10.15 5.95 2.54
N LEU A 37 9.06 5.20 2.31
CA LEU A 37 7.79 5.71 1.77
C LEU A 37 7.93 6.50 0.46
N ASP A 38 8.81 6.05 -0.44
CA ASP A 38 9.02 6.63 -1.78
C ASP A 38 7.86 6.30 -2.75
N ILE A 39 6.63 6.66 -2.35
CA ILE A 39 5.41 6.29 -3.06
C ILE A 39 5.23 7.15 -4.30
N PRO A 40 5.01 6.56 -5.49
CA PRO A 40 4.76 7.30 -6.71
C PRO A 40 3.52 8.20 -6.58
N THR A 41 3.61 9.43 -7.08
CA THR A 41 2.47 10.36 -7.14
C THR A 41 1.33 9.86 -8.05
N THR A 42 1.58 8.83 -8.84
CA THR A 42 0.59 8.16 -9.69
C THR A 42 -0.16 7.05 -8.95
N ALA A 43 0.18 6.73 -7.70
CA ALA A 43 -0.55 5.75 -6.91
C ALA A 43 -1.91 6.31 -6.49
N GLU A 44 -2.96 5.52 -6.70
CA GLU A 44 -4.34 5.89 -6.38
C GLU A 44 -4.84 5.19 -5.11
N VAL A 45 -4.22 4.06 -4.76
CA VAL A 45 -4.50 3.27 -3.56
C VAL A 45 -3.20 2.92 -2.86
N ILE A 46 -3.17 3.07 -1.54
CA ILE A 46 -2.04 2.66 -0.70
C ILE A 46 -2.52 1.61 0.29
N ILE A 47 -1.89 0.44 0.26
CA ILE A 47 -2.15 -0.67 1.19
C ILE A 47 -0.98 -0.79 2.16
N VAL A 48 -1.24 -0.59 3.45
CA VAL A 48 -0.25 -0.63 4.51
C VAL A 48 -0.26 -2.01 5.19
N CYS A 49 0.83 -2.74 5.00
CA CYS A 49 1.09 -4.10 5.49
C CYS A 49 2.31 -4.10 6.44
N VAL A 50 2.31 -3.21 7.42
CA VAL A 50 3.37 -3.08 8.43
C VAL A 50 2.88 -3.63 9.78
N PRO A 51 3.76 -3.89 10.76
CA PRO A 51 3.35 -4.25 12.11
C PRO A 51 2.41 -3.22 12.74
N ASP A 52 1.51 -3.66 13.63
CA ASP A 52 0.50 -2.81 14.27
C ASP A 52 1.14 -1.59 14.96
N ASP A 53 2.25 -1.77 15.68
CA ASP A 53 2.96 -0.71 16.39
C ASP A 53 3.56 0.39 15.48
N ALA A 54 3.72 0.12 14.18
CA ALA A 54 4.20 1.07 13.18
C ALA A 54 3.08 1.64 12.30
N THR A 55 1.84 1.13 12.41
CA THR A 55 0.77 1.44 11.45
C THR A 55 0.32 2.90 11.54
N GLU A 56 0.09 3.42 12.76
CA GLU A 56 -0.34 4.81 12.95
C GLU A 56 0.69 5.82 12.42
N GLU A 57 1.97 5.60 12.73
CA GLU A 57 3.07 6.47 12.26
C GLU A 57 3.16 6.47 10.73
N VAL A 58 3.11 5.27 10.11
CA VAL A 58 3.16 5.14 8.66
C VAL A 58 1.96 5.81 8.03
N CYS A 59 0.73 5.53 8.49
CA CYS A 59 -0.48 6.11 7.94
C CYS A 59 -0.51 7.63 8.05
N ALA A 60 0.00 8.21 9.14
CA ALA A 60 0.09 9.66 9.33
C ALA A 60 1.07 10.34 8.35
N ALA A 61 2.12 9.64 7.93
CA ALA A 61 3.11 10.15 6.97
C ALA A 61 2.64 10.08 5.50
N LEU A 62 1.55 9.36 5.22
CA LEU A 62 1.03 9.18 3.87
C LEU A 62 0.18 10.37 3.40
N PRO A 63 0.04 10.56 2.07
CA PRO A 63 -0.81 11.60 1.52
C PRO A 63 -2.29 11.33 1.82
N GLN A 64 -2.88 12.10 2.74
CA GLN A 64 -4.26 11.89 3.26
C GLN A 64 -5.39 12.07 2.23
N HIS A 65 -5.09 12.54 1.02
CA HIS A 65 -6.07 12.70 -0.06
C HIS A 65 -6.26 11.43 -0.91
N LEU A 66 -5.44 10.39 -0.68
CA LEU A 66 -5.52 9.12 -1.38
C LEU A 66 -6.31 8.09 -0.57
N LEU A 67 -6.79 7.03 -1.22
CA LEU A 67 -7.37 5.90 -0.52
C LEU A 67 -6.26 5.11 0.19
N ILE A 68 -6.23 5.19 1.51
CA ILE A 68 -5.30 4.45 2.37
C ILE A 68 -6.08 3.36 3.10
N VAL A 69 -5.58 2.13 3.05
CA VAL A 69 -6.09 0.99 3.82
C VAL A 69 -4.94 0.30 4.53
N HIS A 70 -5.16 -0.22 5.74
CA HIS A 70 -4.15 -0.99 6.47
C HIS A 70 -4.68 -2.37 6.86
N THR A 71 -3.77 -3.30 7.08
CA THR A 71 -4.11 -4.68 7.47
C THR A 71 -4.14 -4.91 8.99
N ALA A 72 -3.73 -3.92 9.78
CA ALA A 72 -3.81 -3.97 11.24
C ALA A 72 -5.28 -3.93 11.70
N GLY A 73 -5.85 -5.10 12.01
CA GLY A 73 -7.29 -5.24 12.27
C GLY A 73 -7.74 -4.74 13.65
N ALA A 74 -6.80 -4.42 14.54
CA ALA A 74 -7.09 -3.89 15.88
C ALA A 74 -7.03 -2.36 15.95
N LEU A 75 -6.50 -1.71 14.90
CA LEU A 75 -6.34 -0.27 14.83
C LEU A 75 -7.46 0.36 13.99
N PRO A 76 -7.89 1.59 14.33
CA PRO A 76 -8.95 2.31 13.64
C PRO A 76 -8.54 2.84 12.26
#